data_AF-A0A3D1S145-F1
#
_entry.id   AF-A0A3D1S145-F1
#
_cell.length_a   1.000
_cell.length_b   1.000
_cell.length_c   1.000
_cell.angle_alpha   90.00
_cell.angle_beta   90.00
_cell.angle_gamma   90.00
#
_symmetry.space_group_name_H-M   'P 1'
#
loop_
_entity.id
_entity.type
_entity.pdbx_description
1 polymer ?
#
loop_
_entity_poly.entity_id
_entity_poly.type
_entity_poly.pdbx_seq_one_letter_code
_entity_poly.pdbx_strand_id
1 'polypeptide(L)'
;HQHGEFAATLDVQTTSYPLWVVDDATVGQLAADNGIVSATGTKGTGLIFFDTLLHGSPGNMSPWQRAIFSLIVNPVSNALTRAERPDYKHHRDLTPVIPLADDCLLL
;
A
#
# COMPACT_ATOMS: atom_id res chain seq x y z
N HIS A 1 10.28 7.60 7.61
CA HIS A 1 10.30 8.13 6.23
C HIS A 1 10.85 9.56 6.29
N GLN A 2 11.81 9.94 5.43
CA GLN A 2 12.46 11.25 5.51
C GLN A 2 11.81 12.33 4.62
N HIS A 3 11.14 11.92 3.54
CA HIS A 3 10.66 12.84 2.50
C HIS A 3 9.17 13.21 2.61
N GLY A 4 8.42 12.62 3.54
CA GLY A 4 6.98 12.87 3.68
C GLY A 4 6.14 12.36 2.50
N GLU A 5 5.06 13.04 2.17
CA GLU A 5 4.22 12.71 1.00
C GLU A 5 4.83 13.26 -0.30
N PHE A 6 4.62 12.55 -1.41
CA PHE A 6 5.01 13.01 -2.75
C PHE A 6 3.81 13.52 -3.52
N ALA A 7 4.03 14.48 -4.42
CA ALA A 7 2.99 14.92 -5.34
C ALA A 7 2.53 13.72 -6.19
N ALA A 8 1.21 13.50 -6.22
CA ALA A 8 0.61 12.40 -6.95
C ALA A 8 -0.55 12.87 -7.82
N THR A 9 -0.74 12.21 -8.95
CA THR A 9 -1.87 12.45 -9.86
C THR A 9 -2.67 11.16 -10.03
N LEU A 10 -3.97 11.30 -10.31
CA LEU A 10 -4.83 10.15 -10.55
C LEU A 10 -4.69 9.71 -12.01
N ASP A 11 -4.02 8.57 -12.22
CA ASP A 11 -3.99 7.89 -13.51
C ASP A 11 -5.21 7.01 -13.67
N VAL A 12 -5.99 7.26 -14.72
CA VAL A 12 -7.19 6.50 -15.11
C VAL A 12 -7.03 5.80 -16.45
N GLN A 13 -5.85 5.89 -17.07
CA GLN A 13 -5.60 5.48 -18.45
C GLN A 13 -4.61 4.33 -18.57
N THR A 14 -3.50 4.37 -17.82
CA THR A 14 -2.37 3.46 -18.06
C THR A 14 -2.32 2.25 -17.14
N THR A 15 -3.12 2.26 -16.08
CA THR A 15 -3.24 1.19 -15.09
C THR A 15 -4.56 0.44 -15.23
N SER A 16 -4.61 -0.81 -14.73
CA SER A 16 -5.82 -1.64 -14.78
C SER A 16 -6.97 -1.12 -13.89
N TYR A 17 -6.71 -0.13 -13.04
CA TYR A 17 -7.65 0.49 -12.13
C TYR A 17 -7.15 1.90 -11.77
N PRO A 18 -8.03 2.92 -11.62
CA PRO A 18 -7.62 4.27 -11.24
C PRO A 18 -6.67 4.31 -10.04
N LEU A 19 -5.44 4.76 -10.26
CA LEU A 19 -4.36 4.71 -9.27
C LEU A 19 -3.73 6.10 -9.10
N TRP A 20 -3.35 6.43 -7.87
CA TRP A 20 -2.53 7.61 -7.60
C TRP A 20 -1.07 7.27 -7.90
N VAL A 21 -0.46 8.01 -8.82
CA VAL A 21 0.91 7.77 -9.31
C VAL A 21 1.79 8.99 -9.07
N VAL A 22 3.08 8.74 -8.88
CA VAL A 22 4.13 9.75 -8.77
C VAL A 22 4.83 9.86 -10.13
N ASP A 23 5.31 11.05 -10.49
CA ASP A 23 5.96 11.28 -11.78
C ASP A 23 7.31 10.56 -11.91
N ASP A 24 7.68 10.24 -13.16
CA ASP A 24 8.89 9.48 -13.48
C ASP A 24 10.19 10.17 -13.02
N ALA A 25 10.22 11.51 -12.98
CA ALA A 25 11.42 12.23 -12.55
C ALA A 25 11.66 12.05 -11.05
N THR A 26 10.59 12.16 -10.24
CA THR A 26 10.63 11.87 -8.80
C THR A 26 11.00 10.41 -8.53
N VAL A 27 10.38 9.46 -9.25
CA VAL A 27 10.70 8.03 -9.14
C VAL A 27 12.17 7.77 -9.47
N GLY A 28 12.66 8.33 -10.59
CA GLY A 28 14.03 8.17 -11.05
C GLY A 28 15.07 8.73 -10.07
N GLN A 29 14.80 9.91 -9.50
CA GLN A 29 15.68 10.52 -8.51
C GLN A 29 15.76 9.67 -7.23
N LEU A 30 14.61 9.25 -6.68
CA LEU A 30 14.57 8.43 -5.46
C LEU A 30 15.27 7.08 -5.66
N ALA A 31 15.10 6.46 -6.83
CA ALA A 31 15.77 5.22 -7.18
C ALA A 31 17.29 5.39 -7.33
N ALA A 32 17.75 6.51 -7.89
CA ALA A 32 19.18 6.82 -7.99
C ALA A 32 19.82 7.03 -6.61
N ASP A 33 19.13 7.72 -5.71
CA ASP A 33 19.66 8.07 -4.39
C ASP A 33 19.62 6.89 -3.40
N ASN A 34 18.59 6.04 -3.47
CA ASN A 34 18.31 5.02 -2.46
C ASN A 34 18.38 3.58 -2.98
N GLY A 35 18.48 3.39 -4.30
CA GLY A 35 18.34 2.09 -4.94
C GLY A 35 16.89 1.59 -4.98
N ILE A 36 16.71 0.38 -5.50
CA ILE A 36 15.42 -0.32 -5.57
C ILE A 36 15.56 -1.65 -4.84
N VAL A 37 14.61 -1.93 -3.95
CA VAL A 37 14.55 -3.19 -3.21
C VAL A 37 13.27 -3.94 -3.57
N SER A 38 13.41 -5.23 -3.88
CA SER A 38 12.27 -6.14 -4.06
C SER A 38 12.15 -7.04 -2.83
N ALA A 39 11.10 -6.83 -2.04
CA ALA A 39 10.78 -7.70 -0.91
C ALA A 39 10.20 -9.03 -1.43
N THR A 40 10.88 -10.13 -1.12
CA THR A 40 10.47 -11.49 -1.52
C THR A 40 10.31 -12.39 -0.30
N GLY A 41 9.47 -13.42 -0.44
CA GLY A 41 9.18 -14.35 0.65
C GLY A 41 8.27 -15.49 0.19
N THR A 42 8.22 -16.56 1.00
CA THR A 42 7.27 -17.66 0.80
C THR A 42 5.85 -17.24 1.22
N LYS A 43 4.84 -18.04 0.83
CA LYS A 43 3.45 -17.82 1.27
C LYS A 43 3.39 -17.73 2.80
N GLY A 44 2.74 -16.69 3.33
CA GLY A 44 2.69 -16.39 4.76
C GLY A 44 3.70 -15.35 5.24
N THR A 45 4.63 -14.90 4.38
CA THR A 45 5.54 -13.79 4.73
C THR A 45 4.78 -12.47 4.87
N GLY A 46 4.97 -11.76 5.97
CA GLY A 46 4.47 -10.41 6.17
C GLY A 46 5.49 -9.34 5.74
N LEU A 47 5.02 -8.30 5.06
CA LEU A 47 5.79 -7.09 4.75
C LEU A 47 5.10 -5.88 5.38
N ILE A 48 5.82 -5.17 6.24
CA ILE A 48 5.32 -3.96 6.91
C ILE A 48 6.10 -2.76 6.37
N PHE A 49 5.39 -1.75 5.90
CA PHE A 49 5.97 -0.50 5.41
C PHE A 49 5.05 0.69 5.71
N PHE A 50 5.63 1.89 5.77
CA PHE A 50 4.89 3.14 6.01
C PHE A 50 4.13 3.58 4.75
N ASP A 51 2.99 4.28 4.90
CA ASP A 51 2.15 4.68 3.75
C ASP A 51 2.90 5.57 2.73
N THR A 52 3.86 6.36 3.22
CA THR A 52 4.62 7.31 2.42
C THR A 52 5.79 6.68 1.67
N LEU A 53 6.04 5.37 1.85
CA LEU A 53 7.04 4.66 1.06
C LEU A 53 6.60 4.60 -0.40
N LEU A 54 7.38 5.18 -1.30
CA LEU A 54 7.17 4.98 -2.73
C LEU A 54 7.35 3.50 -3.07
N HIS A 55 6.29 2.86 -3.56
CA HIS A 55 6.28 1.44 -3.89
C HIS A 55 5.42 1.18 -5.13
N GLY A 56 5.75 0.10 -5.83
CA GLY A 56 5.05 -0.30 -7.04
C GLY A 56 5.45 -1.72 -7.45
N SER A 57 4.78 -2.26 -8.46
CA SER A 57 5.14 -3.57 -8.99
C SER A 57 4.93 -3.61 -10.50
N PRO A 58 5.81 -4.29 -11.26
CA PRO A 58 5.58 -4.50 -12.68
C PRO A 58 4.45 -5.52 -12.89
N GLY A 59 3.94 -5.57 -14.12
CA GLY A 59 3.04 -6.62 -14.58
C GLY A 59 3.69 -8.01 -14.45
N ASN A 60 2.88 -9.03 -14.14
CA ASN A 60 3.35 -10.39 -13.96
C ASN A 60 3.20 -11.19 -15.27
N MET A 61 4.32 -11.46 -15.95
CA MET A 61 4.35 -12.28 -17.17
C MET A 61 4.55 -13.78 -16.91
N SER A 62 4.75 -14.17 -15.65
CA SER A 62 5.02 -15.56 -15.28
C SER A 62 3.74 -16.40 -15.22
N PRO A 63 3.82 -17.74 -15.30
CA PRO A 63 2.65 -18.61 -15.15
C PRO A 63 2.15 -18.73 -13.69
N TRP A 64 2.86 -18.14 -12.71
CA TRP A 64 2.51 -18.24 -11.29
C TRP A 64 1.73 -17.02 -10.81
N GLN A 65 0.69 -17.25 -10.01
CA GLN A 65 -0.09 -16.17 -9.41
C GLN A 65 0.70 -15.45 -8.32
N ARG A 66 0.55 -14.12 -8.27
CA ARG A 66 1.08 -13.25 -7.21
C ARG A 66 -0.09 -12.67 -6.39
N ALA A 67 -0.72 -13.52 -5.59
CA ALA A 67 -1.79 -13.09 -4.70
C ALA A 67 -1.20 -12.34 -3.49
N ILE A 68 -1.70 -11.14 -3.22
CA ILE A 68 -1.28 -10.29 -2.11
C ILE A 68 -2.55 -9.83 -1.39
N PHE A 69 -2.55 -9.95 -0.05
CA PHE A 69 -3.53 -9.32 0.81
C PHE A 69 -2.87 -8.15 1.52
N SER A 70 -3.46 -6.97 1.41
CA SER A 70 -2.97 -5.76 2.05
C SER A 70 -3.95 -5.30 3.13
N LEU A 71 -3.42 -5.05 4.32
CA LEU A 71 -4.14 -4.40 5.42
C LEU A 71 -3.50 -3.04 5.68
N ILE A 72 -4.27 -1.97 5.52
CA ILE A 72 -3.86 -0.61 5.88
C ILE A 72 -4.46 -0.30 7.24
N VAL A 73 -3.60 -0.05 8.23
CA VAL A 73 -4.00 0.35 9.58
C VAL A 73 -3.69 1.83 9.79
N ASN A 74 -4.63 2.54 10.41
CA ASN A 74 -4.50 3.95 10.72
C ASN A 74 -4.97 4.17 12.18
N PRO A 75 -4.22 4.88 13.03
CA PRO A 75 -4.65 5.15 14.39
C PRO A 75 -5.97 5.93 14.42
N VAL A 76 -6.85 5.61 15.36
CA VAL A 76 -8.17 6.27 15.50
C VAL A 76 -8.05 7.78 15.75
N SER A 77 -6.94 8.22 16.33
CA SER A 77 -6.62 9.63 16.52
C SER A 77 -6.29 10.37 15.23
N ASN A 78 -6.01 9.65 14.13
CA ASN A 78 -5.78 10.19 12.80
C ASN A 78 -7.02 9.99 11.91
N ALA A 79 -8.19 10.37 12.44
CA ALA A 79 -9.46 10.16 11.76
C ALA A 79 -9.56 10.88 10.41
N LEU A 80 -10.33 10.30 9.49
CA LEU A 80 -10.65 10.95 8.22
C LEU A 80 -11.25 12.34 8.41
N THR A 81 -10.88 13.28 7.53
CA THR A 81 -11.46 14.63 7.49
C THR A 81 -12.45 14.81 6.35
N ARG A 82 -12.51 13.86 5.40
CA ARG A 82 -13.35 13.90 4.20
C ARG A 82 -13.97 12.54 3.89
N ALA A 83 -15.23 12.55 3.47
CA ALA A 83 -16.03 11.36 3.16
C ALA A 83 -16.34 11.22 1.66
N GLU A 84 -15.39 11.60 0.79
CA GLU A 84 -15.57 11.67 -0.67
C GLU A 84 -15.53 10.29 -1.36
N ARG A 85 -14.94 9.28 -0.72
CA ARG A 85 -14.85 7.91 -1.25
C ARG A 85 -15.87 6.98 -0.58
N PRO A 86 -16.37 5.94 -1.30
CA PRO A 86 -17.20 4.91 -0.70
C PRO A 86 -16.49 4.20 0.47
N ASP A 87 -17.27 3.71 1.43
CA ASP A 87 -16.76 3.06 2.64
C ASP A 87 -15.80 1.90 2.34
N TYR A 88 -16.11 1.07 1.34
CA TYR A 88 -15.24 -0.04 0.91
C TYR A 88 -13.86 0.39 0.37
N LYS A 89 -13.63 1.69 0.10
CA LYS A 89 -12.32 2.26 -0.26
C LYS A 89 -11.70 3.09 0.87
N HIS A 90 -12.52 3.62 1.76
CA HIS A 90 -12.12 4.51 2.85
C HIS A 90 -13.06 4.26 4.03
N HIS A 91 -12.69 3.24 4.81
CA HIS A 91 -13.50 2.72 5.91
C HIS A 91 -13.75 3.80 6.95
N ARG A 92 -15.00 3.92 7.42
CA ARG A 92 -15.45 5.02 8.28
C ARG A 92 -15.68 4.63 9.73
N ASP A 93 -15.74 3.33 10.04
CA ASP A 93 -15.79 2.88 11.43
C ASP A 93 -14.41 3.06 12.08
N LEU A 94 -14.39 3.84 13.15
CA LEU A 94 -13.19 4.17 13.93
C LEU A 94 -13.10 3.37 15.23
N THR A 95 -13.87 2.28 15.35
CA THR A 95 -13.74 1.33 16.44
C THR A 95 -12.35 0.69 16.39
N PRO A 96 -11.55 0.74 17.48
CA PRO A 96 -10.23 0.13 17.50
C PRO A 96 -10.29 -1.38 17.19
N VAL A 97 -9.35 -1.85 16.37
CA VAL A 97 -9.19 -3.28 16.10
C VAL A 97 -8.74 -3.98 17.38
N ILE A 98 -9.43 -5.06 17.74
CA ILE A 98 -9.10 -5.89 18.91
C ILE A 98 -8.30 -7.10 18.40
N PRO A 99 -7.06 -7.31 18.89
CA PRO A 99 -6.30 -8.50 18.53
C PRO A 99 -7.02 -9.75 19.05
N LEU A 100 -7.08 -10.78 18.21
CA LEU A 100 -7.46 -12.12 18.63
C LEU A 100 -6.25 -12.85 19.24
N ALA A 101 -6.46 -14.05 19.80
CA ALA A 101 -5.38 -14.90 20.27
C ALA A 101 -4.41 -15.29 19.14
N ASP A 102 -3.14 -15.52 19.46
CA ASP A 102 -2.08 -15.82 18.48
C ASP A 102 -2.39 -17.07 17.61
N ASP A 103 -3.16 -18.00 18.16
CA ASP A 103 -3.58 -19.26 17.54
C ASP A 103 -4.97 -19.19 16.88
N CYS A 104 -5.58 -18.00 16.75
CA CYS A 104 -6.94 -17.84 16.24
C CYS A 104 -7.20 -18.33 14.79
N LEU A 105 -6.13 -18.69 14.06
CA LEU A 105 -6.20 -19.25 12.70
C LEU A 105 -5.78 -20.72 12.64
N LEU A 106 -5.37 -21.31 13.77
CA LEU A 106 -5.06 -22.72 13.87
C LEU A 106 -6.37 -23.46 14.19
N LEU A 107 -6.74 -24.41 13.32
CA LEU A 107 -7.85 -25.34 13.54
C LEU A 107 -7.38 -26.54 14.38
#